data_AF-A0A537H055-F1
#
_entry.id   AF-A0A537H055-F1
#
_cell.length_a   1.000
_cell.length_b   1.000
_cell.length_c   1.000
_cell.angle_alpha   90.00
_cell.angle_beta   90.00
_cell.angle_gamma   90.00
#
_symmetry.space_group_name_H-M   'P 1'
#
loop_
_entity.id
_entity.type
_entity.pdbx_description
1 polymer ?
#
loop_
_entity_poly.entity_id
_entity_poly.type
_entity_poly.pdbx_seq_one_letter_code
_entity_poly.pdbx_strand_id
1 'polypeptide(L)'
;MVIFTGISPLPRPSSRSKHQNQTLTLATKIRYRPNKSLRRRQRRRLIIAKFGGSSLSNGKKINLAAESVAREYSKGNRLVVVVSAVGRTTDELLDLTNHGAGIVETDRDDILAMGERTSARIFAASLKSRGIQARYFDPSDRDWPIITDRDFSNANPLRTASIQRIQKYVKPVVEDGIVPVIGGFIGRTRDGRISTLGRGGSDTTALLIATALGGDEVVLVTSAPGILTGDPDIVGGAHVLRTIEMKTLIGIADSGTKFIHRKALRYKDPAINIRVVPNAAGRLDAHGTQITGGPPPELEVRIHNPDPVTSITLVGRDLPQNPELMRKVTAIIRTNLVAISQDRDSAILYLSQTQSLRRQISRLHDIVAKDPHGLAIAARMGMALITIKGVGLEETPGLVARISDALRSSNINMFGVLTITSSVLVLVDWKVRKQAGKLIRSSLENN
;
A
#
# COMPACT_ATOMS: atom_id res chain seq x y z
N MET A 1 29.09 7.51 38.95
CA MET A 1 28.65 8.67 39.75
C MET A 1 27.20 8.45 40.12
N VAL A 2 26.99 7.97 41.34
CA VAL A 2 25.71 7.63 41.97
C VAL A 2 25.24 8.86 42.74
N ILE A 3 23.98 9.29 42.61
CA ILE A 3 23.21 9.86 43.72
C ILE A 3 21.74 9.43 43.60
N PHE A 4 21.32 8.63 44.57
CA PHE A 4 19.94 8.38 45.02
C PHE A 4 19.60 9.39 46.12
N THR A 5 18.36 9.84 46.20
CA THR A 5 17.61 10.15 47.44
C THR A 5 16.12 9.91 47.12
N GLY A 6 15.24 9.37 47.95
CA GLY A 6 15.22 9.03 49.36
C GLY A 6 13.73 8.95 49.73
N ILE A 7 13.32 7.89 50.43
CA ILE A 7 11.94 7.39 50.57
C ILE A 7 11.26 7.88 51.88
N SER A 8 9.93 8.10 51.80
CA SER A 8 8.88 7.95 52.87
C SER A 8 8.69 9.02 53.98
N PRO A 9 7.55 9.04 54.71
CA PRO A 9 6.44 8.06 54.79
C PRO A 9 4.98 8.57 54.70
N LEU A 10 4.08 7.60 54.54
CA LEU A 10 2.61 7.61 54.65
C LEU A 10 2.10 8.11 56.03
N PRO A 11 0.88 8.68 56.13
CA PRO A 11 0.15 8.75 57.38
C PRO A 11 -0.80 7.55 57.57
N ARG A 12 -0.86 7.07 58.82
CA ARG A 12 -1.85 6.12 59.36
C ARG A 12 -3.11 6.85 59.88
N PRO A 13 -4.23 6.13 60.12
CA PRO A 13 -5.57 6.70 60.16
C PRO A 13 -6.00 7.24 61.53
N SER A 14 -6.90 8.22 61.51
CA SER A 14 -7.66 8.68 62.68
C SER A 14 -9.04 8.01 62.75
N SER A 15 -9.57 7.93 63.97
CA SER A 15 -10.69 7.12 64.41
C SER A 15 -12.02 7.90 64.48
N ARG A 16 -13.11 7.12 64.74
CA ARG A 16 -14.52 7.50 65.01
C ARG A 16 -15.38 7.84 63.78
N SER A 17 -16.68 7.57 63.71
CA SER A 17 -17.59 6.60 64.35
C SER A 17 -18.91 6.64 63.56
N LYS A 18 -19.58 5.49 63.49
CA LYS A 18 -21.03 5.26 63.32
C LYS A 18 -21.78 6.13 62.30
N HIS A 19 -22.23 5.51 61.21
CA HIS A 19 -23.64 5.56 60.81
C HIS A 19 -23.99 4.33 59.98
N GLN A 20 -24.97 3.57 60.46
CA GLN A 20 -25.74 2.62 59.67
C GLN A 20 -26.42 3.38 58.52
N ASN A 21 -26.38 2.84 57.31
CA ASN A 21 -27.60 2.76 56.52
C ASN A 21 -27.48 1.76 55.37
N GLN A 22 -28.54 0.97 55.28
CA GLN A 22 -28.84 -0.06 54.29
C GLN A 22 -28.75 0.52 52.87
N THR A 23 -28.14 -0.21 51.93
CA THR A 23 -28.29 0.09 50.50
C THR A 23 -28.92 -1.11 49.81
N LEU A 24 -30.16 -0.89 49.37
CA LEU A 24 -30.97 -1.78 48.55
C LEU A 24 -30.27 -2.11 47.23
N THR A 25 -30.13 -3.41 46.96
CA THR A 25 -29.73 -3.95 45.66
C THR A 25 -30.90 -3.83 44.67
N LEU A 26 -30.97 -2.72 43.93
CA LEU A 26 -31.87 -2.59 42.77
C LEU A 26 -31.15 -3.06 41.50
N ALA A 27 -31.31 -4.35 41.21
CA ALA A 27 -30.92 -4.94 39.93
C ALA A 27 -31.95 -4.58 38.85
N THR A 28 -31.80 -3.41 38.21
CA THR A 28 -32.66 -3.03 37.08
C THR A 28 -32.15 -3.67 35.79
N LYS A 29 -32.71 -4.83 35.41
CA LYS A 29 -32.58 -5.42 34.07
C LYS A 29 -33.24 -4.49 33.05
N ILE A 30 -32.47 -3.60 32.42
CA ILE A 30 -32.92 -2.86 31.24
C ILE A 30 -32.93 -3.84 30.05
N ARG A 31 -34.11 -4.42 29.75
CA ARG A 31 -34.35 -5.12 28.48
C ARG A 31 -34.48 -4.10 27.36
N TYR A 32 -33.44 -3.98 26.55
CA TYR A 32 -33.49 -3.29 25.27
C TYR A 32 -34.42 -4.04 24.30
N ARG A 33 -35.55 -3.44 23.91
CA ARG A 33 -36.36 -3.86 22.76
C ARG A 33 -36.18 -2.83 21.65
N PRO A 34 -35.51 -3.14 20.53
CA PRO A 34 -35.41 -2.19 19.43
C PRO A 34 -36.78 -2.04 18.76
N ASN A 35 -37.22 -0.78 18.66
CA ASN A 35 -38.46 -0.36 18.02
C ASN A 35 -38.42 -0.69 16.52
N LYS A 36 -39.37 -1.48 16.03
CA LYS A 36 -39.37 -2.09 14.68
C LYS A 36 -39.74 -1.13 13.53
N SER A 37 -40.09 0.12 13.79
CA SER A 37 -40.82 0.96 12.83
C SER A 37 -40.07 2.12 12.17
N LEU A 38 -38.74 2.23 12.31
CA LEU A 38 -37.95 3.27 11.62
C LEU A 38 -36.63 2.75 11.04
N ARG A 39 -36.66 1.62 10.33
CA ARG A 39 -35.57 1.25 9.41
C ARG A 39 -35.94 1.71 8.01
N ARG A 40 -35.61 2.97 7.67
CA ARG A 40 -35.27 3.30 6.26
C ARG A 40 -34.32 2.20 5.80
N ARG A 41 -34.56 1.60 4.64
CA ARG A 41 -33.75 0.52 4.01
C ARG A 41 -32.32 1.04 3.76
N GLN A 42 -31.55 1.22 4.82
CA GLN A 42 -30.15 1.55 4.76
C GLN A 42 -29.46 0.25 4.34
N ARG A 43 -28.86 0.25 3.14
CA ARG A 43 -28.08 -0.86 2.63
C ARG A 43 -27.06 -1.26 3.71
N ARG A 44 -27.13 -2.52 4.17
CA ARG A 44 -26.13 -3.06 5.12
C ARG A 44 -24.81 -3.08 4.38
N ARG A 45 -23.83 -2.30 4.86
CA ARG A 45 -22.49 -2.29 4.27
C ARG A 45 -21.72 -3.53 4.71
N LEU A 46 -20.86 -4.05 3.86
CA LEU A 46 -19.84 -5.03 4.18
C LEU A 46 -18.50 -4.32 4.36
N ILE A 47 -18.01 -4.29 5.60
CA ILE A 47 -16.77 -3.61 5.99
C ILE A 47 -15.71 -4.66 6.32
N ILE A 48 -14.55 -4.57 5.70
CA ILE A 48 -13.40 -5.40 6.03
C ILE A 48 -12.48 -4.55 6.91
N ALA A 49 -12.38 -4.88 8.20
CA ALA A 49 -11.57 -4.16 9.17
C ALA A 49 -10.24 -4.89 9.40
N LYS A 50 -9.13 -4.28 9.00
CA LYS A 50 -7.78 -4.80 9.25
C LYS A 50 -7.13 -4.06 10.40
N PHE A 51 -6.63 -4.80 11.38
CA PHE A 51 -5.88 -4.27 12.52
C PHE A 51 -4.40 -4.65 12.41
N GLY A 52 -3.51 -3.63 12.39
CA GLY A 52 -2.07 -3.85 12.43
C GLY A 52 -1.56 -4.31 13.80
N GLY A 53 -0.32 -4.82 13.86
CA GLY A 53 0.24 -5.35 15.11
C GLY A 53 0.37 -4.30 16.22
N SER A 54 0.70 -3.06 15.88
CA SER A 54 0.72 -1.93 16.83
C SER A 54 -0.67 -1.61 17.40
N SER A 55 -1.73 -1.89 16.64
CA SER A 55 -3.13 -1.73 17.06
C SER A 55 -3.63 -2.88 17.94
N LEU A 56 -2.88 -3.98 18.03
CA LEU A 56 -3.20 -5.16 18.83
C LEU A 56 -2.15 -5.45 19.92
N SER A 57 -1.21 -4.53 20.16
CA SER A 57 0.03 -4.81 20.91
C SER A 57 -0.14 -5.15 22.41
N ASN A 58 -1.34 -5.06 22.96
CA ASN A 58 -1.65 -5.47 24.34
C ASN A 58 -3.17 -5.65 24.52
N GLY A 59 -3.57 -6.22 25.66
CA GLY A 59 -4.98 -6.47 25.97
C GLY A 59 -5.88 -5.24 25.92
N LYS A 60 -5.40 -4.05 26.35
CA LYS A 60 -6.18 -2.80 26.28
C LYS A 60 -6.46 -2.40 24.82
N LYS A 61 -5.46 -2.52 23.95
CA LYS A 61 -5.61 -2.21 22.53
C LYS A 61 -6.47 -3.24 21.79
N ILE A 62 -6.36 -4.53 22.11
CA ILE A 62 -7.27 -5.56 21.61
C ILE A 62 -8.71 -5.28 22.05
N ASN A 63 -8.92 -4.89 23.30
CA ASN A 63 -10.23 -4.53 23.84
C ASN A 63 -10.84 -3.33 23.09
N LEU A 64 -10.03 -2.30 22.85
CA LEU A 64 -10.43 -1.11 22.06
C LEU A 64 -10.77 -1.48 20.61
N ALA A 65 -9.96 -2.33 19.97
CA ALA A 65 -10.20 -2.80 18.62
C ALA A 65 -11.50 -3.62 18.53
N ALA A 66 -11.72 -4.56 19.45
CA ALA A 66 -12.96 -5.34 19.52
C ALA A 66 -14.20 -4.46 19.80
N GLU A 67 -14.06 -3.42 20.64
CA GLU A 67 -15.11 -2.41 20.83
C GLU A 67 -15.41 -1.63 19.55
N SER A 68 -14.40 -1.25 18.77
CA SER A 68 -14.62 -0.54 17.51
C SER A 68 -15.42 -1.39 16.51
N VAL A 69 -15.16 -2.70 16.45
CA VAL A 69 -15.93 -3.67 15.65
C VAL A 69 -17.34 -3.82 16.21
N ALA A 70 -17.51 -3.91 17.53
CA ALA A 70 -18.81 -4.03 18.17
C ALA A 70 -19.72 -2.81 17.92
N ARG A 71 -19.15 -1.60 17.97
CA ARG A 71 -19.86 -0.35 17.64
C ARG A 71 -20.30 -0.32 16.19
N GLU A 72 -19.49 -0.83 15.26
CA GLU A 72 -19.88 -0.87 13.85
C GLU A 72 -20.91 -1.97 13.57
N TYR A 73 -20.78 -3.11 14.25
CA TYR A 73 -21.72 -4.23 14.17
C TYR A 73 -23.13 -3.81 14.66
N SER A 74 -23.22 -3.02 15.73
CA SER A 74 -24.51 -2.54 16.27
C SER A 74 -25.27 -1.59 15.33
N LYS A 75 -24.58 -0.97 14.37
CA LYS A 75 -25.19 -0.19 13.28
C LYS A 75 -25.87 -1.08 12.23
N GLY A 76 -25.70 -2.39 12.30
CA GLY A 76 -26.28 -3.37 11.38
C GLY A 76 -25.44 -3.64 10.14
N ASN A 77 -24.16 -3.22 10.14
CA ASN A 77 -23.21 -3.53 9.08
C ASN A 77 -22.65 -4.95 9.25
N ARG A 78 -22.32 -5.58 8.12
CA ARG A 78 -21.61 -6.86 8.08
C ARG A 78 -20.11 -6.59 8.15
N LEU A 79 -19.39 -7.41 8.91
CA LEU A 79 -17.98 -7.20 9.19
C LEU A 79 -17.17 -8.45 8.92
N VAL A 80 -15.99 -8.27 8.35
CA VAL A 80 -14.90 -9.25 8.37
C VAL A 80 -13.70 -8.61 9.03
N VAL A 81 -13.06 -9.32 9.95
CA VAL A 81 -11.88 -8.85 10.66
C VAL A 81 -10.65 -9.56 10.15
N VAL A 82 -9.61 -8.79 9.80
CA VAL A 82 -8.27 -9.29 9.51
C VAL A 82 -7.31 -8.78 10.57
N VAL A 83 -6.53 -9.67 11.17
CA VAL A 83 -5.61 -9.31 12.26
C VAL A 83 -4.16 -9.66 11.90
N SER A 84 -3.24 -8.76 12.23
CA SER A 84 -1.80 -9.05 12.25
C SER A 84 -1.38 -9.66 13.61
N ALA A 85 -0.15 -10.17 13.71
CA ALA A 85 0.41 -10.63 14.97
C ALA A 85 0.42 -9.51 16.03
N VAL A 86 0.34 -9.89 17.31
CA VAL A 86 0.37 -8.93 18.43
C VAL A 86 1.72 -8.21 18.47
N GLY A 87 1.72 -6.87 18.44
CA GLY A 87 2.94 -6.09 18.67
C GLY A 87 4.04 -6.37 17.65
N ARG A 88 5.19 -6.86 18.12
CA ARG A 88 6.38 -7.22 17.33
C ARG A 88 6.61 -8.73 17.24
N THR A 89 5.61 -9.55 17.58
CA THR A 89 5.79 -11.01 17.63
C THR A 89 6.30 -11.61 16.32
N THR A 90 5.87 -11.10 15.15
CA THR A 90 6.42 -11.57 13.86
C THR A 90 7.92 -11.28 13.75
N ASP A 91 8.37 -10.10 14.17
CA ASP A 91 9.79 -9.74 14.14
C ASP A 91 10.58 -10.59 15.15
N GLU A 92 10.05 -10.82 16.35
CA GLU A 92 10.65 -11.69 17.38
C GLU A 92 10.81 -13.14 16.88
N LEU A 93 9.77 -13.69 16.23
CA LEU A 93 9.82 -15.04 15.64
C LEU A 93 10.80 -15.09 14.46
N LEU A 94 10.85 -14.04 13.64
CA LEU A 94 11.81 -13.94 12.54
C LEU A 94 13.24 -13.91 13.06
N ASP A 95 13.51 -13.12 14.10
CA ASP A 95 14.83 -13.04 14.73
C ASP A 95 15.23 -14.40 15.31
N LEU A 96 14.32 -15.09 16.02
CA LEU A 96 14.58 -16.44 16.55
C LEU A 96 14.89 -17.44 15.44
N THR A 97 14.13 -17.41 14.34
CA THR A 97 14.33 -18.34 13.21
C THR A 97 15.58 -18.02 12.38
N ASN A 98 16.04 -16.77 12.37
CA ASN A 98 17.29 -16.39 11.70
C ASN A 98 18.54 -16.83 12.48
N HIS A 99 18.46 -16.87 13.81
CA HIS A 99 19.56 -17.34 14.66
C HIS A 99 19.58 -18.87 14.84
N GLY A 100 18.47 -19.54 14.57
CA GLY A 100 18.43 -21.00 14.47
C GLY A 100 19.09 -21.48 13.17
N ALA A 101 20.27 -22.10 13.27
CA ALA A 101 20.96 -22.64 12.10
C ALA A 101 20.10 -23.69 11.36
N GLY A 102 19.94 -23.55 10.04
CA GLY A 102 19.39 -24.59 9.16
C GLY A 102 17.86 -24.70 9.06
N ILE A 103 17.09 -23.72 9.54
CA ILE A 103 15.63 -23.74 9.39
C ILE A 103 15.24 -23.55 7.92
N VAL A 104 14.53 -24.53 7.35
CA VAL A 104 14.00 -24.47 5.99
C VAL A 104 12.79 -23.52 5.90
N GLU A 105 12.55 -22.92 4.73
CA GLU A 105 11.54 -21.87 4.54
C GLU A 105 10.11 -22.32 4.89
N THR A 106 9.78 -23.59 4.67
CA THR A 106 8.47 -24.15 5.03
C THR A 106 8.21 -24.12 6.53
N ASP A 107 9.24 -24.44 7.32
CA ASP A 107 9.15 -24.48 8.78
C ASP A 107 9.14 -23.07 9.33
N ARG A 108 9.94 -22.17 8.74
CA ARG A 108 9.89 -20.74 9.05
C ARG A 108 8.49 -20.16 8.84
N ASP A 109 7.85 -20.46 7.71
CA ASP A 109 6.50 -19.95 7.41
C ASP A 109 5.45 -20.46 8.41
N ASP A 110 5.52 -21.73 8.83
CA ASP A 110 4.63 -22.26 9.86
C ASP A 110 4.85 -21.60 11.23
N ILE A 111 6.13 -21.40 11.62
CA ILE A 111 6.49 -20.70 12.86
C ILE A 111 5.98 -19.27 12.85
N LEU A 112 6.24 -18.51 11.77
CA LEU A 112 5.80 -17.11 11.66
C LEU A 112 4.27 -16.98 11.71
N ALA A 113 3.54 -17.92 11.12
CA ALA A 113 2.08 -17.93 11.13
C ALA A 113 1.48 -18.03 12.55
N MET A 114 2.22 -18.50 13.56
CA MET A 114 1.73 -18.62 14.93
C MET A 114 1.29 -17.26 15.52
N GLY A 115 1.93 -16.17 15.11
CA GLY A 115 1.58 -14.81 15.56
C GLY A 115 0.13 -14.45 15.22
N GLU A 116 -0.23 -14.48 13.94
CA GLU A 116 -1.57 -14.16 13.46
C GLU A 116 -2.62 -15.20 13.87
N ARG A 117 -2.24 -16.48 13.97
CA ARG A 117 -3.10 -17.55 14.51
C ARG A 117 -3.53 -17.27 15.94
N THR A 118 -2.62 -16.75 16.76
CA THR A 118 -2.89 -16.36 18.15
C THR A 118 -3.80 -15.12 18.20
N SER A 119 -3.46 -14.08 17.42
CA SER A 119 -4.29 -12.86 17.31
C SER A 119 -5.73 -13.17 16.91
N ALA A 120 -5.94 -14.02 15.91
CA ALA A 120 -7.28 -14.34 15.41
C ALA A 120 -8.16 -15.01 16.47
N ARG A 121 -7.58 -15.92 17.26
CA ARG A 121 -8.28 -16.59 18.37
C ARG A 121 -8.65 -15.63 19.49
N ILE A 122 -7.70 -14.81 19.93
CA ILE A 122 -7.92 -13.82 21.00
C ILE A 122 -8.99 -12.81 20.57
N PHE A 123 -8.92 -12.33 19.33
CA PHE A 123 -9.86 -11.34 18.81
C PHE A 123 -11.28 -11.93 18.68
N ALA A 124 -11.40 -13.15 18.15
CA ALA A 124 -12.68 -13.85 18.07
C ALA A 124 -13.29 -14.10 19.46
N ALA A 125 -12.48 -14.51 20.45
CA ALA A 125 -12.94 -14.66 21.83
C ALA A 125 -13.39 -13.32 22.43
N SER A 126 -12.68 -12.23 22.13
CA SER A 126 -13.03 -10.87 22.58
C SER A 126 -14.36 -10.39 22.00
N LEU A 127 -14.68 -10.73 20.75
CA LEU A 127 -15.99 -10.44 20.16
C LEU A 127 -17.09 -11.28 20.81
N LYS A 128 -16.85 -12.57 21.03
CA LYS A 128 -17.81 -13.48 21.69
C LYS A 128 -18.17 -13.03 23.10
N SER A 129 -17.20 -12.55 23.89
CA SER A 129 -17.47 -12.05 25.24
C SER A 129 -18.37 -10.81 25.28
N ARG A 130 -18.57 -10.15 24.12
CA ARG A 130 -19.48 -9.02 23.92
C ARG A 130 -20.83 -9.42 23.31
N GLY A 131 -21.11 -10.72 23.23
CA GLY A 131 -22.33 -11.25 22.63
C GLY A 131 -22.36 -11.20 21.10
N ILE A 132 -21.21 -10.96 20.44
CA ILE A 132 -21.10 -10.99 18.98
C ILE A 132 -20.64 -12.38 18.55
N GLN A 133 -21.43 -13.03 17.69
CA GLN A 133 -21.03 -14.29 17.10
C GLN A 133 -19.83 -14.05 16.18
N ALA A 134 -18.71 -14.73 16.46
CA ALA A 134 -17.49 -14.61 15.67
C ALA A 134 -16.86 -15.98 15.43
N ARG A 135 -16.25 -16.16 14.27
CA ARG A 135 -15.58 -17.40 13.88
C ARG A 135 -14.19 -17.09 13.35
N TYR A 136 -13.16 -17.65 13.97
CA TYR A 136 -11.82 -17.60 13.41
C TYR A 136 -11.62 -18.70 12.35
N PHE A 137 -10.75 -18.47 11.39
CA PHE A 137 -10.28 -19.48 10.42
C PHE A 137 -8.83 -19.83 10.76
N ASP A 138 -8.50 -21.11 10.92
CA ASP A 138 -7.11 -21.56 11.09
C ASP A 138 -6.55 -22.09 9.76
N PRO A 139 -5.29 -21.79 9.41
CA PRO A 139 -4.70 -22.28 8.17
C PRO A 139 -4.59 -23.80 8.08
N SER A 140 -4.62 -24.51 9.22
CA SER A 140 -4.63 -25.98 9.26
C SER A 140 -5.98 -26.55 8.80
N ASP A 141 -7.06 -25.80 8.93
CA ASP A 141 -8.42 -26.25 8.64
C ASP A 141 -8.69 -26.31 7.13
N ARG A 142 -9.55 -27.26 6.72
CA ARG A 142 -9.89 -27.49 5.31
C ARG A 142 -10.57 -26.31 4.63
N ASP A 143 -11.04 -25.32 5.37
CA ASP A 143 -11.78 -24.16 4.89
C ASP A 143 -10.96 -22.86 4.89
N TRP A 144 -9.64 -22.94 5.13
CA TRP A 144 -8.74 -21.79 5.03
C TRP A 144 -8.89 -21.05 3.68
N PRO A 145 -9.14 -19.73 3.65
CA PRO A 145 -9.57 -19.06 2.42
C PRO A 145 -8.45 -18.67 1.44
N ILE A 146 -7.21 -18.48 1.91
CA ILE A 146 -6.14 -17.87 1.10
C ILE A 146 -5.20 -18.95 0.55
N ILE A 147 -5.26 -19.18 -0.76
CA ILE A 147 -4.40 -20.15 -1.46
C ILE A 147 -3.26 -19.44 -2.16
N THR A 148 -2.06 -19.96 -2.03
CA THR A 148 -0.81 -19.33 -2.50
C THR A 148 0.00 -20.22 -3.43
N ASP A 149 0.95 -19.62 -4.13
CA ASP A 149 2.09 -20.32 -4.76
C ASP A 149 3.06 -20.87 -3.69
N ARG A 150 4.19 -21.44 -4.15
CA ARG A 150 5.19 -22.10 -3.29
C ARG A 150 6.40 -21.21 -3.00
N ASP A 151 6.31 -19.91 -3.25
CA ASP A 151 7.38 -18.96 -2.97
C ASP A 151 7.36 -18.62 -1.46
N PHE A 152 7.72 -19.59 -0.63
CA PHE A 152 7.70 -19.45 0.84
C PHE A 152 8.42 -18.18 1.31
N SER A 153 8.02 -17.64 2.46
CA SER A 153 8.42 -16.34 3.00
C SER A 153 7.98 -15.10 2.18
N ASN A 154 7.54 -15.24 0.93
CA ASN A 154 7.02 -14.15 0.11
C ASN A 154 5.93 -14.58 -0.89
N ALA A 155 5.07 -15.52 -0.50
CA ALA A 155 4.16 -16.18 -1.41
C ALA A 155 3.11 -15.22 -1.99
N ASN A 156 2.66 -15.45 -3.23
CA ASN A 156 1.57 -14.70 -3.83
C ASN A 156 0.26 -15.48 -3.76
N PRO A 157 -0.85 -14.84 -3.31
CA PRO A 157 -2.16 -15.43 -3.44
C PRO A 157 -2.53 -15.78 -4.88
N LEU A 158 -2.89 -17.05 -5.12
CA LEU A 158 -3.53 -17.50 -6.35
C LEU A 158 -4.96 -16.93 -6.36
N ARG A 159 -5.13 -15.79 -7.03
CA ARG A 159 -6.33 -14.94 -6.98
C ARG A 159 -7.62 -15.74 -7.20
N THR A 160 -7.71 -16.49 -8.30
CA THR A 160 -8.92 -17.26 -8.65
C THR A 160 -9.25 -18.31 -7.60
N ALA A 161 -8.25 -19.10 -7.17
CA ALA A 161 -8.45 -20.15 -6.16
C ALA A 161 -8.85 -19.57 -4.80
N SER A 162 -8.23 -18.46 -4.40
CA SER A 162 -8.57 -17.77 -3.15
C SER A 162 -9.98 -17.18 -3.20
N ILE A 163 -10.38 -16.50 -4.28
CA ILE A 163 -11.74 -15.96 -4.45
C ILE A 163 -12.79 -17.07 -4.31
N GLN A 164 -12.60 -18.19 -5.00
CA GLN A 164 -13.52 -19.33 -4.94
C GLN A 164 -13.67 -19.85 -3.50
N ARG A 165 -12.57 -19.94 -2.74
CA ARG A 165 -12.62 -20.41 -1.36
C ARG A 165 -13.20 -19.38 -0.40
N ILE A 166 -12.90 -18.10 -0.57
CA ILE A 166 -13.53 -17.01 0.20
C ILE A 166 -15.05 -17.05 -0.02
N GLN A 167 -15.51 -17.19 -1.25
CA GLN A 167 -16.93 -17.32 -1.58
C GLN A 167 -17.57 -18.59 -1.01
N LYS A 168 -16.83 -19.71 -0.99
CA LYS A 168 -17.33 -20.98 -0.48
C LYS A 168 -17.41 -21.04 1.04
N TYR A 169 -16.43 -20.48 1.75
CA TYR A 169 -16.24 -20.70 3.18
C TYR A 169 -16.44 -19.45 4.05
N VAL A 170 -16.08 -18.27 3.56
CA VAL A 170 -16.19 -17.02 4.35
C VAL A 170 -17.53 -16.34 4.11
N LYS A 171 -18.00 -16.29 2.85
CA LYS A 171 -19.27 -15.64 2.49
C LYS A 171 -20.47 -16.19 3.29
N PRO A 172 -20.69 -17.51 3.46
CA PRO A 172 -21.82 -18.01 4.22
C PRO A 172 -21.79 -17.55 5.69
N VAL A 173 -20.60 -17.54 6.30
CA VAL A 173 -20.41 -17.06 7.69
C VAL A 173 -20.83 -15.60 7.83
N VAL A 174 -20.45 -14.74 6.87
CA VAL A 174 -20.86 -13.33 6.81
C VAL A 174 -22.38 -13.19 6.60
N GLU A 175 -22.96 -14.04 5.74
CA GLU A 175 -24.39 -14.01 5.42
C GLU A 175 -25.25 -14.41 6.62
N ASP A 176 -24.78 -15.38 7.42
CA ASP A 176 -25.36 -15.81 8.71
C ASP A 176 -25.22 -14.78 9.84
N GLY A 177 -24.55 -13.65 9.57
CA GLY A 177 -24.34 -12.58 10.55
C GLY A 177 -23.25 -12.88 11.57
N ILE A 178 -22.44 -13.92 11.35
CA ILE A 178 -21.27 -14.24 12.15
C ILE A 178 -20.09 -13.42 11.61
N VAL A 179 -19.28 -12.83 12.49
CA VAL A 179 -18.09 -12.06 12.10
C VAL A 179 -16.91 -13.02 11.86
N PRO A 180 -16.41 -13.17 10.61
CA PRO A 180 -15.18 -13.92 10.36
C PRO A 180 -13.97 -13.15 10.91
N VAL A 181 -13.05 -13.87 11.53
CA VAL A 181 -11.76 -13.35 12.00
C VAL A 181 -10.65 -14.16 11.33
N ILE A 182 -9.86 -13.52 10.48
CA ILE A 182 -8.86 -14.19 9.65
C ILE A 182 -7.48 -13.63 10.02
N GLY A 183 -6.51 -14.53 10.27
CA GLY A 183 -5.12 -14.13 10.38
C GLY A 183 -4.65 -13.57 9.04
N GLY A 184 -4.21 -12.32 9.02
CA GLY A 184 -3.55 -11.75 7.85
C GLY A 184 -2.21 -12.43 7.60
N PHE A 185 -1.49 -12.06 6.53
CA PHE A 185 -0.11 -12.51 6.26
C PHE A 185 0.08 -14.01 6.00
N ILE A 186 -0.87 -14.87 6.35
CA ILE A 186 -0.82 -16.32 6.17
C ILE A 186 -1.48 -16.73 4.85
N GLY A 187 -0.90 -17.73 4.20
CA GLY A 187 -1.42 -18.43 3.04
C GLY A 187 -1.32 -19.94 3.21
N ARG A 188 -1.90 -20.67 2.25
CA ARG A 188 -1.78 -22.13 2.19
C ARG A 188 -1.58 -22.56 0.74
N THR A 189 -0.53 -23.33 0.50
CA THR A 189 -0.27 -23.96 -0.80
C THR A 189 -1.37 -24.97 -1.15
N ARG A 190 -1.47 -25.38 -2.42
CA ARG A 190 -2.48 -26.37 -2.87
C ARG A 190 -2.32 -27.74 -2.21
N ASP A 191 -1.08 -28.14 -1.92
CA ASP A 191 -0.72 -29.35 -1.18
C ASP A 191 -0.88 -29.20 0.34
N GLY A 192 -1.28 -28.01 0.80
CA GLY A 192 -1.79 -27.80 2.13
C GLY A 192 -0.77 -27.30 3.15
N ARG A 193 0.47 -27.01 2.73
CA ARG A 193 1.49 -26.38 3.59
C ARG A 193 1.21 -24.91 3.81
N ILE A 194 1.50 -24.44 5.02
CA ILE A 194 1.40 -23.03 5.40
C ILE A 194 2.50 -22.26 4.67
N SER A 195 2.13 -21.09 4.17
CA SER A 195 3.07 -20.13 3.58
C SER A 195 2.82 -18.75 4.15
N THR A 196 3.78 -17.84 4.02
CA THR A 196 3.62 -16.44 4.41
C THR A 196 3.73 -15.51 3.21
N LEU A 197 2.97 -14.40 3.25
CA LEU A 197 2.81 -13.48 2.12
C LEU A 197 3.89 -12.39 2.07
N GLY A 198 4.87 -12.41 2.98
CA GLY A 198 5.87 -11.36 3.11
C GLY A 198 5.28 -10.00 3.54
N ARG A 199 6.03 -8.93 3.26
CA ARG A 199 5.65 -7.57 3.68
C ARG A 199 4.29 -7.16 3.09
N GLY A 200 3.45 -6.57 3.95
CA GLY A 200 2.08 -6.18 3.58
C GLY A 200 1.10 -7.34 3.40
N GLY A 201 1.46 -8.56 3.84
CA GLY A 201 0.60 -9.73 3.70
C GLY A 201 -0.77 -9.60 4.38
N SER A 202 -0.85 -8.90 5.52
CA SER A 202 -2.14 -8.64 6.19
C SER A 202 -3.04 -7.70 5.38
N ASP A 203 -2.48 -6.65 4.77
CA ASP A 203 -3.24 -5.73 3.92
C ASP A 203 -3.68 -6.45 2.63
N THR A 204 -2.80 -7.30 2.08
CA THR A 204 -3.09 -8.17 0.92
C THR A 204 -4.30 -9.07 1.21
N THR A 205 -4.32 -9.70 2.39
CA THR A 205 -5.42 -10.57 2.82
C THR A 205 -6.74 -9.79 2.91
N ALA A 206 -6.73 -8.60 3.52
CA ALA A 206 -7.91 -7.75 3.64
C ALA A 206 -8.46 -7.30 2.30
N LEU A 207 -7.60 -6.84 1.38
CA LEU A 207 -8.00 -6.40 0.04
C LEU A 207 -8.54 -7.56 -0.79
N LEU A 208 -7.91 -8.73 -0.74
CA LEU A 208 -8.38 -9.91 -1.47
C LEU A 208 -9.75 -10.39 -0.97
N ILE A 209 -9.98 -10.40 0.35
CA ILE A 209 -11.28 -10.73 0.93
C ILE A 209 -12.34 -9.73 0.50
N ALA A 210 -12.03 -8.43 0.55
CA ALA A 210 -12.96 -7.39 0.13
C ALA A 210 -13.36 -7.55 -1.34
N THR A 211 -12.38 -7.75 -2.22
CA THR A 211 -12.60 -8.02 -3.65
C THR A 211 -13.45 -9.26 -3.87
N ALA A 212 -13.16 -10.37 -3.18
CA ALA A 212 -13.88 -11.64 -3.35
C ALA A 212 -15.35 -11.58 -2.89
N LEU A 213 -15.65 -10.77 -1.87
CA LEU A 213 -16.97 -10.63 -1.27
C LEU A 213 -17.77 -9.43 -1.79
N GLY A 214 -17.17 -8.57 -2.63
CA GLY A 214 -17.78 -7.31 -3.05
C GLY A 214 -17.98 -6.33 -1.88
N GLY A 215 -16.97 -6.22 -1.01
CA GLY A 215 -16.99 -5.33 0.15
C GLY A 215 -17.18 -3.86 -0.23
N ASP A 216 -17.90 -3.11 0.58
CA ASP A 216 -18.13 -1.68 0.35
C ASP A 216 -16.90 -0.83 0.70
N GLU A 217 -16.16 -1.25 1.73
CA GLU A 217 -15.03 -0.50 2.28
C GLU A 217 -14.04 -1.43 3.00
N VAL A 218 -12.75 -1.13 2.87
CA VAL A 218 -11.67 -1.71 3.68
C VAL A 218 -11.18 -0.65 4.65
N VAL A 219 -11.29 -0.90 5.95
CA VAL A 219 -10.79 -0.02 7.00
C VAL A 219 -9.47 -0.56 7.52
N LEU A 220 -8.38 0.17 7.26
CA LEU A 220 -7.05 -0.10 7.80
C LEU A 220 -6.86 0.69 9.10
N VAL A 221 -6.93 -0.03 10.21
CA VAL A 221 -6.73 0.53 11.55
C VAL A 221 -5.24 0.48 11.89
N THR A 222 -4.64 1.65 12.10
CA THR A 222 -3.19 1.84 12.31
C THR A 222 -2.91 2.74 13.52
N SER A 223 -1.64 2.86 13.92
CA SER A 223 -1.22 3.82 14.95
C SER A 223 -1.15 5.27 14.43
N ALA A 224 -1.03 5.46 13.12
CA ALA A 224 -0.98 6.77 12.49
C ALA A 224 -2.39 7.41 12.39
N PRO A 225 -2.51 8.75 12.38
CA PRO A 225 -3.78 9.45 12.20
C PRO A 225 -4.36 9.32 10.78
N GLY A 226 -3.55 8.89 9.81
CA GLY A 226 -3.88 8.78 8.39
C GLY A 226 -2.59 8.88 7.57
N ILE A 227 -2.72 9.11 6.27
CA ILE A 227 -1.60 9.44 5.39
C ILE A 227 -1.32 10.94 5.55
N LEU A 228 -0.06 11.30 5.80
CA LEU A 228 0.38 12.68 6.01
C LEU A 228 0.94 13.28 4.70
N THR A 229 0.90 14.61 4.58
CA THR A 229 1.50 15.35 3.44
C THR A 229 3.02 15.27 3.36
N GLY A 230 3.67 14.86 4.45
CA GLY A 230 5.11 14.65 4.56
C GLY A 230 5.42 13.83 5.81
N ASP A 231 6.66 13.36 5.92
CA ASP A 231 7.12 12.69 7.14
C ASP A 231 7.20 13.71 8.28
N PRO A 232 6.41 13.55 9.36
CA PRO A 232 6.41 14.50 10.47
C PRO A 232 7.72 14.53 11.25
N ASP A 233 8.55 13.49 11.16
CA ASP A 233 9.87 13.45 11.81
C ASP A 233 10.89 14.30 11.03
N ILE A 234 10.62 14.57 9.75
CA ILE A 234 11.49 15.35 8.85
C ILE A 234 10.94 16.78 8.64
N VAL A 235 9.62 16.91 8.47
CA VAL A 235 8.96 18.16 8.07
C VAL A 235 7.92 18.58 9.11
N GLY A 236 8.17 19.72 9.75
CA GLY A 236 7.19 20.39 10.61
C GLY A 236 5.94 20.82 9.83
N GLY A 237 4.77 20.64 10.42
CA GLY A 237 3.49 21.05 9.82
C GLY A 237 2.87 20.03 8.85
N ALA A 238 3.38 18.80 8.81
CA ALA A 238 2.72 17.70 8.09
C ALA A 238 1.30 17.49 8.62
N HIS A 239 0.32 17.42 7.72
CA HIS A 239 -1.08 17.27 8.07
C HIS A 239 -1.72 16.07 7.36
N VAL A 240 -2.83 15.59 7.90
CA VAL A 240 -3.54 14.41 7.37
C VAL A 240 -4.24 14.75 6.06
N LEU A 241 -3.94 13.97 5.02
CA LEU A 241 -4.67 13.99 3.77
C LEU A 241 -6.07 13.42 4.00
N ARG A 242 -7.11 14.17 3.65
CA ARG A 242 -8.50 13.68 3.76
C ARG A 242 -8.83 12.63 2.71
N THR A 243 -8.39 12.86 1.48
CA THR A 243 -8.63 11.97 0.34
C THR A 243 -7.39 11.93 -0.54
N ILE A 244 -7.05 10.74 -1.06
CA ILE A 244 -6.01 10.56 -2.06
C ILE A 244 -6.42 9.48 -3.07
N GLU A 245 -6.18 9.71 -4.35
CA GLU A 245 -6.36 8.65 -5.35
C GLU A 245 -5.22 7.64 -5.28
N MET A 246 -5.53 6.37 -5.46
CA MET A 246 -4.54 5.28 -5.39
C MET A 246 -3.36 5.48 -6.36
N LYS A 247 -3.63 6.00 -7.57
CA LYS A 247 -2.58 6.32 -8.56
C LYS A 247 -1.57 7.35 -8.03
N THR A 248 -2.04 8.31 -7.25
CA THR A 248 -1.20 9.34 -6.61
C THR A 248 -0.47 8.76 -5.41
N LEU A 249 -1.15 7.93 -4.61
CA LEU A 249 -0.56 7.25 -3.46
C LEU A 249 0.65 6.38 -3.86
N ILE A 250 0.57 5.67 -4.98
CA ILE A 250 1.69 4.87 -5.51
C ILE A 250 2.88 5.77 -5.90
N GLY A 251 2.64 6.99 -6.39
CA GLY A 251 3.71 7.93 -6.70
C GLY A 251 4.49 8.40 -5.47
N ILE A 252 3.83 8.43 -4.29
CA ILE A 252 4.44 8.90 -3.03
C ILE A 252 4.85 7.76 -2.09
N ALA A 253 4.32 6.54 -2.24
CA ALA A 253 4.62 5.43 -1.33
C ALA A 253 6.07 4.92 -1.43
N ASP A 254 6.77 5.21 -2.54
CA ASP A 254 8.20 4.88 -2.72
C ASP A 254 9.15 5.85 -2.03
N SER A 255 8.67 6.95 -1.44
CA SER A 255 9.51 7.83 -0.63
C SER A 255 9.81 7.26 0.78
N GLY A 256 9.55 5.97 1.01
CA GLY A 256 9.94 5.26 2.24
C GLY A 256 8.88 5.24 3.35
N THR A 257 7.69 5.81 3.12
CA THR A 257 6.62 5.81 4.15
C THR A 257 5.83 4.50 4.16
N LYS A 258 5.92 3.76 5.28
CA LYS A 258 5.29 2.45 5.51
C LYS A 258 3.76 2.55 5.69
N PHE A 259 3.00 2.89 4.64
CA PHE A 259 1.53 3.00 4.75
C PHE A 259 0.79 1.76 4.25
N ILE A 260 0.88 1.46 2.95
CA ILE A 260 0.30 0.25 2.37
C ILE A 260 1.35 -0.34 1.44
N HIS A 261 1.69 -1.60 1.67
CA HIS A 261 2.66 -2.27 0.81
C HIS A 261 2.11 -2.45 -0.60
N ARG A 262 2.92 -2.15 -1.62
CA ARG A 262 2.54 -2.24 -3.04
C ARG A 262 1.95 -3.59 -3.43
N LYS A 263 2.54 -4.67 -2.91
CA LYS A 263 2.06 -6.05 -3.12
C LYS A 263 0.57 -6.20 -2.80
N ALA A 264 0.09 -5.55 -1.75
CA ALA A 264 -1.31 -5.60 -1.35
C ALA A 264 -2.23 -4.94 -2.38
N LEU A 265 -1.77 -3.86 -3.00
CA LEU A 265 -2.56 -3.07 -3.96
C LEU A 265 -2.97 -3.88 -5.19
N ARG A 266 -2.17 -4.87 -5.61
CA ARG A 266 -2.49 -5.76 -6.75
C ARG A 266 -3.84 -6.50 -6.58
N TYR A 267 -4.29 -6.67 -5.35
CA TYR A 267 -5.53 -7.39 -5.03
C TYR A 267 -6.72 -6.47 -4.76
N LYS A 268 -6.53 -5.15 -4.89
CA LYS A 268 -7.57 -4.16 -4.69
C LYS A 268 -8.47 -4.06 -5.93
N ASP A 269 -9.77 -4.22 -5.74
CA ASP A 269 -10.76 -3.80 -6.71
C ASP A 269 -10.87 -2.26 -6.77
N PRO A 270 -10.81 -1.62 -7.95
CA PRO A 270 -10.94 -0.18 -8.10
C PRO A 270 -12.19 0.45 -7.46
N ALA A 271 -13.30 -0.29 -7.38
CA ALA A 271 -14.56 0.19 -6.82
C ALA A 271 -14.59 0.20 -5.29
N ILE A 272 -13.67 -0.52 -4.63
CA ILE A 272 -13.65 -0.65 -3.16
C ILE A 272 -12.84 0.49 -2.56
N ASN A 273 -13.44 1.30 -1.69
CA ASN A 273 -12.70 2.35 -1.00
C ASN A 273 -11.85 1.77 0.14
N ILE A 274 -10.69 2.37 0.38
CA ILE A 274 -9.89 2.09 1.59
C ILE A 274 -9.96 3.31 2.50
N ARG A 275 -10.11 3.10 3.79
CA ARG A 275 -10.03 4.14 4.81
C ARG A 275 -8.93 3.81 5.79
N VAL A 276 -7.97 4.71 5.95
CA VAL A 276 -6.92 4.60 6.97
C VAL A 276 -7.36 5.41 8.19
N VAL A 277 -7.47 4.76 9.34
CA VAL A 277 -7.95 5.39 10.58
C VAL A 277 -7.02 5.11 11.76
N PRO A 278 -6.91 6.06 12.72
CA PRO A 278 -6.16 5.83 13.94
C PRO A 278 -6.90 4.89 14.89
N ASN A 279 -6.17 3.89 15.41
CA ASN A 279 -6.66 2.97 16.43
C ASN A 279 -7.13 3.71 17.69
N ALA A 280 -6.46 4.81 18.04
CA ALA A 280 -6.80 5.62 19.21
C ALA A 280 -8.22 6.20 19.16
N ALA A 281 -8.85 6.31 17.97
CA ALA A 281 -10.22 6.78 17.84
C ALA A 281 -11.26 5.76 18.35
N GLY A 282 -10.92 4.48 18.46
CA GLY A 282 -11.82 3.45 18.99
C GLY A 282 -13.11 3.23 18.19
N ARG A 283 -13.13 3.65 16.92
CA ARG A 283 -14.25 3.52 15.98
C ARG A 283 -13.76 3.38 14.55
N LEU A 284 -14.45 2.57 13.74
CA LEU A 284 -14.07 2.29 12.35
C LEU A 284 -14.49 3.39 11.38
N ASP A 285 -15.47 4.20 11.74
CA ASP A 285 -15.95 5.37 10.99
C ASP A 285 -15.23 6.67 11.37
N ALA A 286 -14.07 6.58 12.02
CA ALA A 286 -13.26 7.73 12.36
C ALA A 286 -12.81 8.50 11.10
N HIS A 287 -12.48 9.78 11.32
CA HIS A 287 -11.76 10.58 10.32
C HIS A 287 -10.32 10.07 10.17
N GLY A 288 -9.78 10.28 8.97
CA GLY A 288 -8.46 9.82 8.56
C GLY A 288 -8.30 10.07 7.07
N THR A 289 -7.68 9.14 6.34
CA THR A 289 -7.50 9.26 4.89
C THR A 289 -8.37 8.27 4.15
N GLN A 290 -9.16 8.76 3.21
CA GLN A 290 -9.86 7.92 2.24
C GLN A 290 -9.01 7.75 0.98
N ILE A 291 -8.81 6.51 0.56
CA ILE A 291 -8.09 6.15 -0.66
C ILE A 291 -9.10 5.61 -1.67
N THR A 292 -9.17 6.25 -2.83
CA THR A 292 -10.13 5.96 -3.89
C THR A 292 -9.46 5.44 -5.16
N GLY A 293 -10.22 4.81 -6.04
CA GLY A 293 -9.72 4.28 -7.31
C GLY A 293 -8.86 3.02 -7.15
N GLY A 294 -8.48 2.43 -8.28
CA GLY A 294 -7.64 1.23 -8.31
C GLY A 294 -6.16 1.54 -8.47
N PRO A 295 -5.27 0.56 -8.24
CA PRO A 295 -3.93 0.64 -8.80
C PRO A 295 -4.03 0.84 -10.33
N PRO A 296 -3.03 1.47 -10.97
CA PRO A 296 -2.89 1.37 -12.41
C PRO A 296 -2.80 -0.11 -12.83
N PRO A 297 -3.09 -0.45 -14.10
CA PRO A 297 -2.88 -1.80 -14.61
C PRO A 297 -1.49 -2.33 -14.20
N GLU A 298 -1.36 -3.64 -13.92
CA GLU A 298 -0.09 -4.23 -13.45
C GLU A 298 1.11 -3.79 -14.30
N LEU A 299 0.88 -3.70 -15.61
CA LEU A 299 1.81 -3.08 -16.54
C LEU A 299 1.06 -2.52 -17.76
N GLU A 300 1.13 -1.20 -17.97
CA GLU A 300 0.53 -0.50 -19.11
C GLU A 300 1.64 0.04 -20.02
N VAL A 301 1.71 -0.46 -21.26
CA VAL A 301 2.61 0.08 -22.29
C VAL A 301 1.85 1.04 -23.19
N ARG A 302 2.15 2.33 -23.08
CA ARG A 302 1.56 3.41 -23.89
C ARG A 302 2.60 4.03 -24.80
N ILE A 303 2.21 4.32 -26.03
CA ILE A 303 2.96 5.22 -26.90
C ILE A 303 2.38 6.62 -26.68
N HIS A 304 3.21 7.60 -26.31
CA HIS A 304 2.78 8.98 -26.17
C HIS A 304 2.37 9.54 -27.54
N ASN A 305 1.11 9.95 -27.69
CA ASN A 305 0.53 10.54 -28.92
C ASN A 305 -0.26 11.79 -28.49
N PRO A 306 -0.09 12.93 -29.19
CA PRO A 306 -0.29 13.01 -30.64
C PRO A 306 0.96 13.27 -31.52
N ASP A 307 2.03 13.85 -30.98
CA ASP A 307 3.17 14.33 -31.78
C ASP A 307 4.51 13.61 -31.45
N PRO A 308 5.46 13.55 -32.41
CA PRO A 308 6.80 13.03 -32.14
C PRO A 308 7.53 13.84 -31.07
N VAL A 309 8.55 13.23 -30.48
CA VAL A 309 9.46 13.86 -29.51
C VAL A 309 10.79 14.19 -30.21
N THR A 310 11.36 15.33 -29.84
CA THR A 310 12.71 15.77 -30.24
C THR A 310 13.62 15.75 -29.03
N SER A 311 14.82 15.17 -29.17
CA SER A 311 15.88 15.33 -28.17
C SER A 311 16.75 16.50 -28.59
N ILE A 312 17.01 17.38 -27.64
CA ILE A 312 17.96 18.46 -27.77
C ILE A 312 19.05 18.22 -26.73
N THR A 313 20.24 17.89 -27.18
CA THR A 313 21.42 17.72 -26.33
C THR A 313 22.14 19.05 -26.23
N LEU A 314 22.22 19.59 -25.03
CA LEU A 314 23.09 20.72 -24.67
C LEU A 314 24.40 20.15 -24.15
N VAL A 315 25.53 20.70 -24.60
CA VAL A 315 26.89 20.28 -24.20
C VAL A 315 27.68 21.49 -23.73
N GLY A 316 28.37 21.37 -22.61
CA GLY A 316 29.22 22.41 -22.04
C GLY A 316 29.76 22.03 -20.65
N ARG A 317 30.73 22.77 -20.11
CA ARG A 317 31.38 22.42 -18.83
C ARG A 317 30.51 22.79 -17.63
N ASP A 318 30.16 21.82 -16.79
CA ASP A 318 29.25 22.02 -15.63
C ASP A 318 27.92 22.70 -16.02
N LEU A 319 27.50 22.55 -17.28
CA LEU A 319 26.41 23.32 -17.88
C LEU A 319 25.06 23.15 -17.15
N PRO A 320 24.62 21.91 -16.81
CA PRO A 320 23.37 21.71 -16.10
C PRO A 320 23.42 22.15 -14.63
N GLN A 321 24.62 22.39 -14.08
CA GLN A 321 24.81 22.87 -12.71
C GLN A 321 24.70 24.39 -12.59
N ASN A 322 24.75 25.13 -13.70
CA ASN A 322 24.59 26.57 -13.72
C ASN A 322 23.10 26.96 -13.56
N PRO A 323 22.67 27.52 -12.39
CA PRO A 323 21.26 27.78 -12.13
C PRO A 323 20.68 28.88 -13.03
N GLU A 324 21.49 29.87 -13.41
CA GLU A 324 21.04 30.97 -14.28
C GLU A 324 20.77 30.48 -15.70
N LEU A 325 21.67 29.65 -16.21
CA LEU A 325 21.53 29.04 -17.53
C LEU A 325 20.31 28.12 -17.56
N MET A 326 20.15 27.26 -16.55
CA MET A 326 19.01 26.36 -16.45
C MET A 326 17.69 27.11 -16.30
N ARG A 327 17.67 28.28 -15.63
CA ARG A 327 16.49 29.17 -15.61
C ARG A 327 16.14 29.67 -17.01
N LYS A 328 17.12 30.12 -17.80
CA LYS A 328 16.92 30.59 -19.19
C LYS A 328 16.44 29.45 -20.10
N VAL A 329 17.07 28.28 -20.02
CA VAL A 329 16.70 27.08 -20.77
C VAL A 329 15.27 26.64 -20.43
N THR A 330 14.95 26.51 -19.14
CA THR A 330 13.62 26.09 -18.67
C THR A 330 12.53 27.06 -19.12
N ALA A 331 12.80 28.37 -19.12
CA ALA A 331 11.85 29.38 -19.60
C ALA A 331 11.45 29.20 -21.07
N ILE A 332 12.31 28.61 -21.91
CA ILE A 332 12.03 28.36 -23.34
C ILE A 332 11.19 27.09 -23.52
N ILE A 333 11.50 26.05 -22.75
CA ILE A 333 11.00 24.69 -22.99
C ILE A 333 9.81 24.30 -22.10
N ARG A 334 9.48 25.09 -21.06
CA ARG A 334 8.49 24.75 -20.02
C ARG A 334 7.15 24.25 -20.58
N THR A 335 6.72 24.74 -21.73
CA THR A 335 5.40 24.44 -22.30
C THR A 335 5.31 23.10 -23.02
N ASN A 336 6.44 22.50 -23.41
CA ASN A 336 6.47 21.24 -24.16
C ASN A 336 7.58 20.28 -23.70
N LEU A 337 8.17 20.54 -22.54
CA LEU A 337 9.13 19.64 -21.91
C LEU A 337 8.44 18.35 -21.46
N VAL A 338 8.95 17.22 -21.92
CA VAL A 338 8.48 15.88 -21.59
C VAL A 338 9.36 15.25 -20.50
N ALA A 339 10.68 15.34 -20.67
CA ALA A 339 11.64 14.79 -19.74
C ALA A 339 13.01 15.48 -19.88
N ILE A 340 13.85 15.36 -18.84
CA ILE A 340 15.25 15.78 -18.85
C ILE A 340 16.09 14.59 -18.38
N SER A 341 17.21 14.36 -19.05
CA SER A 341 18.31 13.54 -18.54
C SER A 341 19.56 14.40 -18.55
N GLN A 342 20.37 14.37 -17.49
CA GLN A 342 21.56 15.20 -17.38
C GLN A 342 22.70 14.44 -16.71
N ASP A 343 23.91 14.79 -17.08
CA ASP A 343 25.13 14.48 -16.34
C ASP A 343 25.82 15.80 -15.94
N ARG A 344 27.14 15.76 -15.75
CA ARG A 344 27.92 16.95 -15.37
C ARG A 344 28.02 17.98 -16.49
N ASP A 345 28.24 17.53 -17.73
CA ASP A 345 28.64 18.39 -18.84
C ASP A 345 27.59 18.42 -19.97
N SER A 346 26.49 17.71 -19.80
CA SER A 346 25.45 17.61 -20.82
C SER A 346 24.07 17.44 -20.22
N ALA A 347 23.09 17.98 -20.95
CA ALA A 347 21.68 17.75 -20.67
C ALA A 347 20.95 17.42 -21.97
N ILE A 348 20.18 16.34 -21.95
CA ILE A 348 19.25 15.99 -23.01
C ILE A 348 17.84 16.43 -22.59
N LEU A 349 17.29 17.36 -23.36
CA LEU A 349 15.93 17.85 -23.22
C LEU A 349 15.04 17.12 -24.21
N TYR A 350 14.02 16.42 -23.72
CA TYR A 350 13.03 15.77 -24.56
C TYR A 350 11.81 16.65 -24.68
N LEU A 351 11.56 17.20 -25.87
CA LEU A 351 10.47 18.13 -26.14
C LEU A 351 9.45 17.52 -27.09
N SER A 352 8.16 17.70 -26.80
CA SER A 352 7.10 17.41 -27.77
C SER A 352 7.25 18.35 -28.98
N GLN A 353 7.10 17.82 -30.19
CA GLN A 353 7.18 18.60 -31.40
C GLN A 353 5.97 19.52 -31.53
N THR A 354 6.23 20.83 -31.49
CA THR A 354 5.24 21.89 -31.68
C THR A 354 5.63 22.74 -32.89
N GLN A 355 4.71 23.59 -33.37
CA GLN A 355 5.00 24.56 -34.42
C GLN A 355 6.14 25.54 -34.04
N SER A 356 6.36 25.77 -32.74
CA SER A 356 7.39 26.69 -32.25
C SER A 356 8.76 26.03 -32.02
N LEU A 357 8.90 24.71 -32.22
CA LEU A 357 10.12 23.96 -31.89
C LEU A 357 11.38 24.54 -32.54
N ARG A 358 11.33 24.91 -33.82
CA ARG A 358 12.49 25.50 -34.51
C ARG A 358 12.96 26.81 -33.86
N ARG A 359 12.01 27.65 -33.44
CA ARG A 359 12.29 28.89 -32.71
C ARG A 359 12.87 28.60 -31.33
N GLN A 360 12.37 27.57 -30.65
CA GLN A 360 12.93 27.14 -29.36
C GLN A 360 14.37 26.66 -29.51
N ILE A 361 14.67 25.82 -30.51
CA ILE A 361 16.05 25.35 -30.78
C ILE A 361 16.99 26.53 -31.06
N SER A 362 16.57 27.49 -31.89
CA SER A 362 17.38 28.69 -32.17
C SER A 362 17.68 29.49 -30.90
N ARG A 363 16.68 29.71 -30.04
CA ARG A 363 16.88 30.44 -28.78
C ARG A 363 17.77 29.67 -27.80
N LEU A 364 17.65 28.33 -27.76
CA LEU A 364 18.54 27.49 -26.95
C LEU A 364 19.97 27.56 -27.46
N HIS A 365 20.17 27.52 -28.78
CA HIS A 365 21.47 27.72 -29.39
C HIS A 365 22.09 29.07 -28.98
N ASP A 366 21.35 30.17 -29.10
CA ASP A 366 21.85 31.49 -28.72
C ASP A 366 22.27 31.57 -27.24
N ILE A 367 21.51 30.92 -26.36
CA ILE A 367 21.81 30.90 -24.93
C ILE A 367 23.07 30.07 -24.63
N VAL A 368 23.20 28.89 -25.22
CA VAL A 368 24.37 28.03 -25.01
C VAL A 368 25.62 28.64 -25.64
N ALA A 369 25.52 29.17 -26.87
CA ALA A 369 26.65 29.75 -27.59
C ALA A 369 27.21 31.03 -26.94
N LYS A 370 26.38 31.77 -26.20
CA LYS A 370 26.79 32.98 -25.47
C LYS A 370 27.25 32.69 -24.04
N ASP A 371 27.04 31.48 -23.55
CA ASP A 371 27.50 31.09 -22.21
C ASP A 371 28.98 30.71 -22.27
N PRO A 372 29.85 31.25 -21.39
CA PRO A 372 31.28 30.90 -21.36
C PRO A 372 31.57 29.41 -21.17
N HIS A 373 30.60 28.67 -20.64
CA HIS A 373 30.69 27.24 -20.40
C HIS A 373 29.99 26.40 -21.47
N GLY A 374 29.23 27.01 -22.37
CA GLY A 374 28.55 26.33 -23.47
C GLY A 374 29.51 25.91 -24.59
N LEU A 375 29.30 24.72 -25.14
CA LEU A 375 30.09 24.20 -26.25
C LEU A 375 29.24 24.01 -27.51
N ALA A 376 28.13 23.27 -27.40
CA ALA A 376 27.34 22.90 -28.57
C ALA A 376 25.89 22.54 -28.21
N ILE A 377 25.05 22.50 -29.25
CA ILE A 377 23.71 21.94 -29.21
C ILE A 377 23.53 20.96 -30.37
N ALA A 378 22.92 19.81 -30.12
CA ALA A 378 22.53 18.84 -31.14
C ALA A 378 21.04 18.53 -31.01
N ALA A 379 20.32 18.43 -32.14
CA ALA A 379 18.90 18.11 -32.15
C ALA A 379 18.61 16.88 -32.99
N ARG A 380 17.82 15.95 -32.44
CA ARG A 380 17.31 14.78 -33.16
C ARG A 380 15.79 14.78 -33.10
N MET A 381 15.18 14.85 -34.27
CA MET A 381 13.74 14.84 -34.45
C MET A 381 13.22 13.43 -34.73
N GLY A 382 11.91 13.22 -34.56
CA GLY A 382 11.23 12.01 -35.03
C GLY A 382 11.43 10.81 -34.12
N MET A 383 11.43 11.01 -32.81
CA MET A 383 11.38 9.91 -31.86
C MET A 383 9.96 9.68 -31.34
N ALA A 384 9.67 8.45 -30.94
CA ALA A 384 8.50 8.12 -30.15
C ALA A 384 8.91 7.86 -28.70
N LEU A 385 8.14 8.42 -27.77
CA LEU A 385 8.22 8.08 -26.36
C LEU A 385 7.25 6.94 -26.06
N ILE A 386 7.78 5.82 -25.58
CA ILE A 386 7.02 4.71 -25.03
C ILE A 386 7.11 4.78 -23.52
N THR A 387 5.96 4.90 -22.85
CA THR A 387 5.85 4.88 -21.39
C THR A 387 5.34 3.52 -20.95
N ILE A 388 6.15 2.82 -20.17
CA ILE A 388 5.77 1.62 -19.44
C ILE A 388 5.39 2.07 -18.04
N LYS A 389 4.12 2.00 -17.67
CA LYS A 389 3.63 2.27 -16.31
C LYS A 389 3.36 0.97 -15.60
N GLY A 390 3.63 0.91 -14.31
CA GLY A 390 3.32 -0.27 -13.51
C GLY A 390 3.66 -0.04 -12.05
N VAL A 391 3.27 -0.99 -11.22
CA VAL A 391 3.51 -0.93 -9.77
C VAL A 391 4.81 -1.67 -9.46
N GLY A 392 5.74 -1.00 -8.78
CA GLY A 392 7.00 -1.62 -8.34
C GLY A 392 8.02 -1.88 -9.47
N LEU A 393 8.04 -1.02 -10.50
CA LEU A 393 8.97 -1.17 -11.63
C LEU A 393 10.45 -1.06 -11.21
N GLU A 394 10.77 -0.15 -10.28
CA GLU A 394 12.14 0.05 -9.76
C GLU A 394 12.61 -1.10 -8.86
N GLU A 395 11.68 -1.78 -8.19
CA GLU A 395 11.96 -2.89 -7.27
C GLU A 395 12.01 -4.24 -7.99
N THR A 396 11.64 -4.31 -9.27
CA THR A 396 11.63 -5.56 -10.06
C THR A 396 12.97 -5.73 -10.77
N PRO A 397 13.92 -6.54 -10.25
CA PRO A 397 15.22 -6.67 -10.87
C PRO A 397 15.06 -7.26 -12.28
N GLY A 398 15.84 -6.74 -13.23
CA GLY A 398 15.84 -7.22 -14.62
C GLY A 398 14.69 -6.70 -15.50
N LEU A 399 13.76 -5.87 -14.99
CA LEU A 399 12.69 -5.29 -15.80
C LEU A 399 13.23 -4.48 -16.99
N VAL A 400 14.19 -3.59 -16.75
CA VAL A 400 14.82 -2.79 -17.81
C VAL A 400 15.57 -3.69 -18.79
N ALA A 401 16.20 -4.76 -18.31
CA ALA A 401 16.87 -5.74 -19.15
C ALA A 401 15.88 -6.42 -20.11
N ARG A 402 14.73 -6.89 -19.61
CA ARG A 402 13.66 -7.47 -20.44
C ARG A 402 13.21 -6.51 -21.55
N ILE A 403 12.98 -5.25 -21.20
CA ILE A 403 12.61 -4.20 -22.17
C ILE A 403 13.71 -4.06 -23.24
N SER A 404 14.98 -3.95 -22.81
CA SER A 404 16.10 -3.78 -23.74
C SER A 404 16.35 -5.01 -24.61
N ASP A 405 16.20 -6.22 -24.08
CA ASP A 405 16.41 -7.48 -24.81
C ASP A 405 15.33 -7.71 -25.88
N ALA A 406 14.09 -7.36 -25.58
CA ALA A 406 12.99 -7.42 -26.54
C ALA A 406 13.24 -6.52 -27.76
N LEU A 407 13.75 -5.30 -27.51
CA LEU A 407 14.08 -4.36 -28.58
C LEU A 407 15.35 -4.79 -29.33
N ARG A 408 16.38 -5.23 -28.62
CA ARG A 408 17.64 -5.74 -29.19
C ARG A 408 17.40 -6.91 -30.14
N SER A 409 16.54 -7.85 -29.76
CA SER A 409 16.20 -9.03 -30.58
C SER A 409 15.54 -8.67 -31.91
N SER A 410 15.00 -7.47 -32.04
CA SER A 410 14.42 -6.93 -33.28
C SER A 410 15.28 -5.81 -33.91
N ASN A 411 16.53 -5.65 -33.47
CA ASN A 411 17.46 -4.61 -33.94
C ASN A 411 16.90 -3.17 -33.83
N ILE A 412 16.12 -2.90 -32.76
CA ILE A 412 15.56 -1.58 -32.48
C ILE A 412 16.48 -0.86 -31.49
N ASN A 413 17.09 0.24 -31.94
CA ASN A 413 17.92 1.08 -31.07
C ASN A 413 17.07 1.89 -30.08
N MET A 414 17.59 2.07 -28.87
CA MET A 414 17.04 2.98 -27.86
C MET A 414 17.85 4.28 -27.84
N PHE A 415 17.18 5.42 -27.89
CA PHE A 415 17.81 6.76 -27.82
C PHE A 415 17.79 7.37 -26.42
N GLY A 416 16.99 6.79 -25.52
CA GLY A 416 16.93 7.20 -24.13
C GLY A 416 16.12 6.21 -23.32
N VAL A 417 16.58 5.94 -22.11
CA VAL A 417 15.87 5.18 -21.09
C VAL A 417 15.86 6.03 -19.83
N LEU A 418 14.69 6.42 -19.36
CA LEU A 418 14.53 7.17 -18.13
C LEU A 418 13.61 6.40 -17.20
N THR A 419 13.94 6.42 -15.92
CA THR A 419 13.15 5.77 -14.88
C THR A 419 12.58 6.83 -13.96
N ILE A 420 11.30 6.70 -13.67
CA ILE A 420 10.69 7.26 -12.48
C ILE A 420 10.07 6.10 -11.71
N THR A 421 9.86 6.32 -10.42
CA THR A 421 9.22 5.43 -9.46
C THR A 421 8.11 4.51 -10.01
N SER A 422 7.21 5.07 -10.84
CA SER A 422 6.06 4.34 -11.39
C SER A 422 6.13 4.09 -12.90
N SER A 423 7.21 4.48 -13.57
CA SER A 423 7.29 4.37 -15.03
C SER A 423 8.71 4.24 -15.57
N VAL A 424 8.86 3.41 -16.60
CA VAL A 424 10.04 3.41 -17.48
C VAL A 424 9.66 4.11 -18.79
N LEU A 425 10.46 5.08 -19.19
CA LEU A 425 10.30 5.86 -20.41
C LEU A 425 11.38 5.43 -21.39
N VAL A 426 10.99 4.96 -22.57
CA VAL A 426 11.91 4.51 -23.62
C VAL A 426 11.68 5.34 -24.88
N LEU A 427 12.75 5.91 -25.41
CA LEU A 427 12.72 6.62 -26.70
C LEU A 427 13.26 5.74 -27.82
N VAL A 428 12.47 5.62 -28.89
CA VAL A 428 12.80 4.87 -30.11
C VAL A 428 12.51 5.72 -31.35
N ASP A 429 12.93 5.27 -32.53
CA ASP A 429 12.59 5.97 -33.78
C ASP A 429 11.06 5.94 -34.00
N TRP A 430 10.50 7.06 -34.43
CA TRP A 430 9.05 7.18 -34.67
C TRP A 430 8.53 6.13 -35.65
N LYS A 431 9.33 5.73 -36.65
CA LYS A 431 8.96 4.74 -37.66
C LYS A 431 8.67 3.37 -37.04
N VAL A 432 9.42 2.97 -36.00
CA VAL A 432 9.31 1.63 -35.38
C VAL A 432 8.44 1.61 -34.12
N ARG A 433 7.85 2.74 -33.72
CA ARG A 433 7.11 2.90 -32.44
C ARG A 433 6.06 1.83 -32.17
N LYS A 434 5.28 1.44 -33.20
CA LYS A 434 4.21 0.43 -33.06
C LYS A 434 4.79 -0.96 -32.80
N GLN A 435 5.86 -1.31 -33.52
CA GLN A 435 6.57 -2.57 -33.36
C GLN A 435 7.25 -2.62 -31.98
N ALA A 436 7.99 -1.58 -31.62
CA ALA A 436 8.63 -1.45 -30.31
C ALA A 436 7.62 -1.57 -29.17
N GLY A 437 6.49 -0.85 -29.23
CA GLY A 437 5.43 -0.94 -28.22
C GLY A 437 4.84 -2.34 -28.08
N LYS A 438 4.67 -3.07 -29.19
CA LYS A 438 4.19 -4.46 -29.18
C LYS A 438 5.23 -5.41 -28.56
N LEU A 439 6.50 -5.30 -28.94
CA LEU A 439 7.58 -6.13 -28.40
C LEU A 439 7.74 -5.96 -26.89
N ILE A 440 7.77 -4.71 -26.43
CA ILE A 440 7.86 -4.38 -25.01
C ILE A 440 6.66 -4.98 -24.26
N ARG A 441 5.44 -4.84 -24.80
CA ARG A 441 4.25 -5.42 -24.19
C ARG A 441 4.34 -6.94 -24.08
N SER A 442 4.63 -7.63 -25.19
CA SER A 442 4.73 -9.10 -25.20
C SER A 442 5.85 -9.62 -24.28
N SER A 443 6.98 -8.92 -24.20
CA SER A 443 8.07 -9.28 -23.29
C SER A 443 7.69 -9.19 -21.81
N LEU A 444 6.68 -8.39 -21.48
CA LEU A 444 6.24 -8.13 -20.11
C LEU A 444 4.99 -8.96 -19.73
N GLU A 445 4.19 -9.38 -20.70
CA GLU A 445 3.00 -10.24 -20.53
C GLU A 445 3.32 -11.74 -20.44
N ASN A 446 4.42 -12.22 -21.04
CA ASN A 446 4.85 -13.61 -20.92
C ASN A 446 5.41 -13.88 -19.51
N ASN A 447 4.50 -14.16 -18.56
CA ASN A 447 4.74 -14.74 -17.24
C ASN A 447 3.60 -15.69 -16.88
#